data_AF-A0A842VRN4-F1
#
_entry.id   AF-A0A842VRN4-F1
#
_cell.length_a   1.000
_cell.length_b   1.000
_cell.length_c   1.000
_cell.angle_alpha   90.00
_cell.angle_beta   90.00
_cell.angle_gamma   90.00
#
_symmetry.space_group_name_H-M   'P 1'
#
loop_
_entity.id
_entity.type
_entity.pdbx_description
1 polymer ?
#
loop_
_entity_poly.entity_id
_entity_poly.type
_entity_poly.pdbx_seq_one_letter_code
_entity_poly.pdbx_strand_id
1 'polypeptide(L)'
;MPSDLNIEKLFGKIISNLEIDPSKHLNFNELSKDQEKILDKAEDIFKENLNGEVKKFGGKLNEEEFKKVEDEINKRLENDMFKEERKNLDKLIKKWLDLQKELLNEMCFGIFPLKDMPFPSVSFLRIPRIIWKKGKIDKMDLNTDGIAYAGEIKALVTRTTLYGTPPKKDPLFAPHIGPLDLAGYKPDPEDKAPKNENPRFLYEVIKALDRKTTRNQVTRYDDQYERHGEPICDFLIKDEDLMKSLSKIKSAIDSKRQTSSSAIPAIILTLMSTSLVIVCDENSRSQKYENAFEALIKLAAASYETPNVKKTDQIESQAAAMTQAAQANTPPGQGIGSMTPQGGPSSAPSPPPQSSGPQLPVWTEEELAEEAKKRGGPATNLPVWTEDELAEESK
;
A
#
# COMPACT_ATOMS: atom_id res chain seq x y z
N MET A 1 -27.64 -17.16 -28.32
CA MET A 1 -26.39 -16.37 -28.18
C MET A 1 -25.94 -16.50 -26.74
N PRO A 2 -24.65 -16.71 -26.49
CA PRO A 2 -24.10 -16.69 -25.15
C PRO A 2 -24.36 -15.31 -24.55
N SER A 3 -24.74 -15.24 -23.28
CA SER A 3 -24.84 -13.94 -22.63
C SER A 3 -23.44 -13.36 -22.47
N ASP A 4 -23.27 -12.06 -22.71
CA ASP A 4 -22.01 -11.33 -22.48
C ASP A 4 -21.42 -11.64 -21.09
N LEU A 5 -22.29 -11.85 -20.10
CA LEU A 5 -21.93 -12.26 -18.73
C LEU A 5 -21.22 -13.62 -18.65
N ASN A 6 -21.55 -14.58 -19.52
CA ASN A 6 -20.87 -15.88 -19.55
C ASN A 6 -19.45 -15.74 -20.12
N ILE A 7 -19.30 -14.97 -21.21
CA ILE A 7 -18.00 -14.69 -21.84
C ILE A 7 -17.10 -13.93 -20.84
N GLU A 8 -17.64 -12.94 -20.12
CA GLU A 8 -16.94 -12.22 -19.06
C GLU A 8 -16.39 -13.15 -17.97
N LYS A 9 -17.20 -14.13 -17.52
CA LYS A 9 -16.77 -15.12 -16.52
C LYS A 9 -15.65 -16.01 -17.07
N LEU A 10 -15.78 -16.50 -18.30
CA LEU A 10 -14.76 -17.35 -18.92
C LEU A 10 -13.45 -16.58 -19.11
N PHE A 11 -13.52 -15.35 -19.60
CA PHE A 11 -12.38 -14.46 -19.70
C PHE A 11 -11.70 -14.26 -18.34
N GLY A 12 -12.48 -13.98 -17.28
CA GLY A 12 -11.97 -13.85 -15.93
C GLY A 12 -11.18 -15.07 -15.44
N LYS A 13 -11.60 -16.29 -15.82
CA LYS A 13 -10.83 -17.51 -15.52
C LYS A 13 -9.51 -17.57 -16.28
N ILE A 14 -9.50 -17.14 -17.55
CA ILE A 14 -8.28 -17.13 -18.39
C ILE A 14 -7.23 -16.20 -17.81
N ILE A 15 -7.62 -14.98 -17.42
CA ILE A 15 -6.68 -13.99 -16.89
C ILE A 15 -6.43 -14.13 -15.38
N SER A 16 -7.15 -15.03 -14.68
CA SER A 16 -6.95 -15.24 -13.26
C SER A 16 -5.52 -15.69 -12.96
N ASN A 17 -4.91 -15.10 -11.94
CA ASN A 17 -3.52 -15.36 -11.53
C ASN A 17 -2.45 -15.05 -12.59
N LEU A 18 -2.81 -14.36 -13.68
CA LEU A 18 -1.83 -13.88 -14.64
C LEU A 18 -1.15 -12.62 -14.07
N GLU A 19 0.15 -12.69 -13.83
CA GLU A 19 0.91 -11.58 -13.26
C GLU A 19 1.61 -10.78 -14.36
N ILE A 20 1.07 -9.60 -14.66
CA ILE A 20 1.80 -8.59 -15.45
C ILE A 20 2.51 -7.66 -14.48
N ASP A 21 3.80 -7.91 -14.29
CA ASP A 21 4.66 -7.06 -13.47
C ASP A 21 5.37 -6.03 -14.35
N PRO A 22 5.08 -4.72 -14.22
CA PRO A 22 5.78 -3.68 -14.96
C PRO A 22 7.30 -3.80 -14.85
N SER A 23 7.83 -4.27 -13.70
CA SER A 23 9.27 -4.46 -13.46
C SER A 23 9.97 -5.40 -14.47
N LYS A 24 9.20 -6.33 -15.05
CA LYS A 24 9.68 -7.33 -16.02
C LYS A 24 9.33 -6.95 -17.46
N HIS A 25 8.23 -6.23 -17.64
CA HIS A 25 7.65 -5.95 -18.96
C HIS A 25 8.04 -4.58 -19.52
N LEU A 26 8.79 -3.77 -18.78
CA LEU A 26 9.30 -2.47 -19.25
C LEU A 26 10.82 -2.44 -19.21
N ASN A 27 11.42 -1.83 -20.23
CA ASN A 27 12.84 -1.49 -20.24
C ASN A 27 13.05 -0.17 -19.50
N PHE A 28 13.31 -0.23 -18.19
CA PHE A 28 13.28 0.91 -17.24
C PHE A 28 14.20 2.11 -17.53
N ASN A 29 15.15 1.95 -18.46
CA ASN A 29 16.13 2.98 -18.79
C ASN A 29 15.79 3.75 -20.08
N GLU A 30 14.67 3.44 -20.74
CA GLU A 30 14.27 4.04 -22.01
C GLU A 30 12.89 4.70 -21.92
N LEU A 31 12.84 5.89 -21.34
CA LEU A 31 11.61 6.67 -21.31
C LEU A 31 11.12 7.02 -22.72
N SER A 32 9.81 6.94 -22.93
CA SER A 32 9.17 7.50 -24.12
C SER A 32 9.04 9.02 -24.00
N LYS A 33 8.93 9.72 -25.13
CA LYS A 33 8.71 11.19 -25.14
C LYS A 33 7.47 11.63 -24.36
N ASP A 34 6.45 10.78 -24.28
CA ASP A 34 5.23 11.10 -23.55
C ASP A 34 5.38 10.84 -22.04
N GLN A 35 6.11 9.79 -21.66
CA GLN A 35 6.50 9.57 -20.26
C GLN A 35 7.38 10.71 -19.75
N GLU A 36 8.35 11.18 -20.54
CA GLU A 36 9.18 12.35 -20.22
C GLU A 36 8.31 13.58 -19.93
N LYS A 37 7.39 13.92 -20.84
CA LYS A 37 6.46 15.05 -20.64
C LYS A 37 5.61 14.91 -19.39
N ILE A 38 5.15 13.71 -19.05
CA ILE A 38 4.35 13.46 -17.85
C ILE A 38 5.19 13.69 -16.60
N LEU A 39 6.41 13.15 -16.58
CA LEU A 39 7.34 13.29 -15.45
C LEU A 39 7.80 14.74 -15.30
N ASP A 40 8.04 15.46 -16.39
CA ASP A 40 8.44 16.88 -16.35
C ASP A 40 7.31 17.74 -15.77
N LYS A 41 6.04 17.48 -16.14
CA LYS A 41 4.88 18.14 -15.51
C LYS A 41 4.78 17.86 -14.01
N ALA A 42 5.05 16.61 -13.61
CA ALA A 42 5.05 16.24 -12.20
C ALA A 42 6.21 16.90 -11.44
N GLU A 43 7.38 17.02 -12.08
CA GLU A 43 8.60 17.63 -11.54
C GLU A 43 8.47 19.16 -11.42
N ASP A 44 7.73 19.81 -12.33
CA ASP A 44 7.57 21.27 -12.39
C ASP A 44 7.11 21.88 -11.05
N ILE A 45 6.31 21.13 -10.29
CA ILE A 45 5.80 21.51 -8.96
C ILE A 45 6.92 21.66 -7.92
N PHE A 46 8.04 20.96 -8.11
CA PHE A 46 9.13 20.85 -7.13
C PHE A 46 10.37 21.68 -7.48
N LYS A 47 10.43 22.33 -8.65
CA LYS A 47 11.64 22.96 -9.21
C LYS A 47 12.47 23.77 -8.21
N GLU A 48 11.80 24.53 -7.33
CA GLU A 48 12.47 25.38 -6.33
C GLU A 48 12.93 24.62 -5.08
N ASN A 49 12.33 23.46 -4.80
CA ASN A 49 12.53 22.67 -3.59
C ASN A 49 13.30 21.35 -3.81
N LEU A 50 13.75 21.05 -5.03
CA LEU A 50 14.53 19.84 -5.30
C LEU A 50 15.88 19.85 -4.56
N ASN A 51 16.26 18.70 -4.02
CA ASN A 51 17.48 18.47 -3.25
C ASN A 51 18.30 17.29 -3.79
N GLY A 52 18.73 17.38 -5.05
CA GLY A 52 19.55 16.35 -5.69
C GLY A 52 18.98 15.87 -7.01
N GLU A 53 19.49 14.73 -7.47
CA GLU A 53 19.10 14.13 -8.74
C GLU A 53 17.71 13.47 -8.65
N VAL A 54 16.84 13.84 -9.58
CA VAL A 54 15.52 13.20 -9.73
C VAL A 54 15.71 11.85 -10.41
N LYS A 55 15.25 10.78 -9.77
CA LYS A 55 15.26 9.45 -10.38
C LYS A 55 13.98 9.26 -11.18
N LYS A 56 14.10 9.09 -12.49
CA LYS A 56 12.99 8.84 -13.40
C LYS A 56 13.02 7.41 -13.88
N PHE A 57 11.86 6.76 -13.88
CA PHE A 57 11.68 5.37 -14.24
C PHE A 57 10.46 5.26 -15.16
N GLY A 58 10.55 4.35 -16.09
CA GLY A 58 9.53 4.10 -17.10
C GLY A 58 10.22 3.42 -18.26
N GLY A 59 9.48 3.00 -19.26
CA GLY A 59 10.12 2.23 -20.31
C GLY A 59 9.24 2.02 -21.49
N LYS A 60 9.90 1.68 -22.59
CA LYS A 60 9.26 0.96 -23.68
C LYS A 60 8.93 -0.45 -23.23
N LEU A 61 7.82 -0.96 -23.76
CA LEU A 61 7.43 -2.36 -23.64
C LEU A 61 8.58 -3.29 -24.03
N ASN A 62 8.88 -4.26 -23.17
CA ASN A 62 9.69 -5.41 -23.52
C ASN A 62 8.79 -6.42 -24.24
N GLU A 63 8.82 -6.38 -25.57
CA GLU A 63 7.99 -7.24 -26.44
C GLU A 63 8.26 -8.74 -26.22
N GLU A 64 9.49 -9.13 -25.86
CA GLU A 64 9.83 -10.53 -25.63
C GLU A 64 9.20 -11.07 -24.35
N GLU A 65 9.30 -10.33 -23.25
CA GLU A 65 8.66 -10.69 -21.99
C GLU A 65 7.13 -10.63 -22.10
N PHE A 66 6.60 -9.61 -22.80
CA PHE A 66 5.16 -9.51 -23.01
C PHE A 66 4.62 -10.63 -23.90
N LYS A 67 5.40 -11.10 -24.88
CA LYS A 67 5.00 -12.25 -25.71
C LYS A 67 4.82 -13.53 -24.88
N LYS A 68 5.56 -13.72 -23.79
CA LYS A 68 5.35 -14.87 -22.88
C LYS A 68 3.96 -14.85 -22.25
N VAL A 69 3.42 -13.67 -21.96
CA VAL A 69 2.04 -13.50 -21.48
C VAL A 69 1.04 -13.91 -22.56
N GLU A 70 1.26 -13.48 -23.81
CA GLU A 70 0.42 -13.88 -24.94
C GLU A 70 0.42 -15.41 -25.15
N ASP A 71 1.61 -16.02 -25.11
CA ASP A 71 1.78 -17.47 -25.27
C ASP A 71 1.10 -18.25 -24.12
N GLU A 72 1.20 -17.76 -22.88
CA GLU A 72 0.52 -18.36 -21.73
C GLU A 72 -1.00 -18.31 -21.89
N ILE A 73 -1.56 -17.18 -22.34
CA ILE A 73 -2.99 -17.04 -22.59
C ILE A 73 -3.45 -17.97 -23.72
N ASN A 74 -2.68 -18.05 -24.81
CA ASN A 74 -2.97 -18.94 -25.91
C ASN A 74 -3.00 -20.41 -25.46
N LYS A 75 -2.07 -20.82 -24.59
CA LYS A 75 -2.07 -22.15 -23.99
C LYS A 75 -3.29 -22.40 -23.10
N ARG A 76 -3.72 -21.41 -22.31
CA ARG A 76 -4.93 -21.51 -21.47
C ARG A 76 -6.19 -21.67 -22.34
N LEU A 77 -6.25 -21.00 -23.49
CA LEU A 77 -7.36 -21.06 -24.45
C LEU A 77 -7.52 -22.43 -25.13
N GLU A 78 -6.50 -23.29 -25.13
CA GLU A 78 -6.59 -24.66 -25.67
C GLU A 78 -7.51 -25.56 -24.84
N ASN A 79 -7.83 -25.18 -23.59
CA ASN A 79 -8.72 -25.95 -22.74
C ASN A 79 -10.12 -26.09 -23.35
N ASP A 80 -10.62 -27.32 -23.33
CA ASP A 80 -11.92 -27.71 -23.87
C ASP A 80 -13.09 -26.84 -23.38
N MET A 81 -13.01 -26.33 -22.15
CA MET A 81 -14.02 -25.45 -21.56
C MET A 81 -14.22 -24.12 -22.31
N PHE A 82 -13.27 -23.72 -23.16
CA PHE A 82 -13.32 -22.48 -23.94
C PHE A 82 -13.69 -22.71 -25.41
N LYS A 83 -13.77 -23.96 -25.88
CA LYS A 83 -13.97 -24.29 -27.31
C LYS A 83 -15.21 -23.64 -27.92
N GLU A 84 -16.34 -23.69 -27.22
CA GLU A 84 -17.62 -23.15 -27.71
C GLU A 84 -17.58 -21.63 -27.90
N GLU A 85 -16.84 -20.92 -27.03
CA GLU A 85 -16.77 -19.45 -27.00
C GLU A 85 -15.47 -18.88 -27.57
N ARG A 86 -14.60 -19.73 -28.13
CA ARG A 86 -13.22 -19.38 -28.49
C ARG A 86 -13.12 -18.12 -29.34
N LYS A 87 -13.96 -18.00 -30.37
CA LYS A 87 -13.97 -16.84 -31.27
C LYS A 87 -14.28 -15.52 -30.52
N ASN A 88 -15.21 -15.55 -29.58
CA ASN A 88 -15.56 -14.36 -28.78
C ASN A 88 -14.46 -14.03 -27.78
N LEU A 89 -13.88 -15.05 -27.14
CA LEU A 89 -12.77 -14.91 -26.21
C LEU A 89 -11.52 -14.37 -26.90
N ASP A 90 -11.15 -14.87 -28.09
CA ASP A 90 -9.99 -14.39 -28.85
C ASP A 90 -10.10 -12.90 -29.17
N LYS A 91 -11.29 -12.43 -29.59
CA LYS A 91 -11.54 -11.00 -29.86
C LYS A 91 -11.36 -10.16 -28.59
N LEU A 92 -11.88 -10.64 -27.47
CA LEU A 92 -11.83 -9.96 -26.19
C LEU A 92 -10.41 -9.91 -25.62
N ILE A 93 -9.70 -11.03 -25.69
CA ILE A 93 -8.30 -11.18 -25.25
C ILE A 93 -7.40 -10.29 -26.07
N LYS A 94 -7.55 -10.28 -27.41
CA LYS A 94 -6.78 -9.38 -28.26
C LYS A 94 -6.96 -7.93 -27.85
N LYS A 95 -8.21 -7.48 -27.67
CA LYS A 95 -8.50 -6.12 -27.21
C LYS A 95 -7.88 -5.83 -25.84
N TRP A 96 -7.97 -6.77 -24.91
CA TRP A 96 -7.38 -6.62 -23.58
C TRP A 96 -5.85 -6.55 -23.63
N LEU A 97 -5.20 -7.40 -24.44
CA LEU A 97 -3.75 -7.38 -24.64
C LEU A 97 -3.28 -6.06 -25.24
N ASP A 98 -3.97 -5.55 -26.27
CA ASP A 98 -3.68 -4.25 -26.87
C ASP A 98 -3.73 -3.13 -25.80
N LEU A 99 -4.79 -3.12 -24.97
CA LEU A 99 -4.94 -2.17 -23.88
C LEU A 99 -3.90 -2.36 -22.76
N GLN A 100 -3.42 -3.58 -22.50
CA GLN A 100 -2.33 -3.83 -21.54
C GLN A 100 -1.00 -3.28 -22.06
N LYS A 101 -0.71 -3.39 -23.36
CA LYS A 101 0.47 -2.78 -23.96
C LYS A 101 0.43 -1.26 -23.84
N GLU A 102 -0.71 -0.67 -24.17
CA GLU A 102 -0.93 0.78 -24.00
C GLU A 102 -0.80 1.21 -22.53
N LEU A 103 -1.40 0.44 -21.61
CA LEU A 103 -1.28 0.69 -20.16
C LEU A 103 0.18 0.71 -19.72
N LEU A 104 0.96 -0.30 -20.09
CA LEU A 104 2.38 -0.39 -19.73
C LEU A 104 3.19 0.79 -20.31
N ASN A 105 2.93 1.16 -21.57
CA ASN A 105 3.61 2.30 -22.20
C ASN A 105 3.27 3.65 -21.55
N GLU A 106 2.12 3.77 -20.89
CA GLU A 106 1.74 4.96 -20.12
C GLU A 106 2.34 4.98 -18.71
N MET A 107 2.80 3.84 -18.17
CA MET A 107 3.34 3.79 -16.81
C MET A 107 4.71 4.48 -16.73
N CYS A 108 4.81 5.43 -15.82
CA CYS A 108 6.07 6.07 -15.43
C CYS A 108 6.05 6.39 -13.95
N PHE A 109 7.24 6.52 -13.38
CA PHE A 109 7.49 6.69 -11.96
C PHE A 109 8.65 7.68 -11.76
N GLY A 110 8.53 8.57 -10.80
CA GLY A 110 9.58 9.54 -10.47
C GLY A 110 9.80 9.63 -8.98
N ILE A 111 11.05 9.77 -8.53
CA ILE A 111 11.42 10.06 -7.14
C ILE A 111 12.07 11.44 -7.11
N PHE A 112 11.43 12.36 -6.41
CA PHE A 112 11.86 13.75 -6.25
C PHE A 112 12.42 13.95 -4.84
N PRO A 113 13.74 14.08 -4.67
CA PRO A 113 14.32 14.44 -3.37
C PRO A 113 14.03 15.91 -3.07
N LEU A 114 13.60 16.23 -1.84
CA LEU A 114 13.16 17.59 -1.46
C LEU A 114 13.99 18.16 -0.30
N LYS A 115 14.06 19.50 -0.19
CA LYS A 115 14.77 20.21 0.90
C LYS A 115 13.89 20.36 2.11
N ASP A 116 12.80 21.12 1.97
CA ASP A 116 11.96 21.59 3.08
C ASP A 116 10.54 21.03 2.94
N MET A 117 10.32 19.80 3.40
CA MET A 117 9.01 19.13 3.40
C MET A 117 8.89 18.11 4.54
N PRO A 118 7.66 17.69 4.91
CA PRO A 118 7.42 16.64 5.91
C PRO A 118 7.97 15.25 5.51
N PHE A 119 8.39 15.09 4.26
CA PHE A 119 9.01 13.88 3.72
C PHE A 119 10.33 14.26 2.99
N PRO A 120 11.39 13.44 3.12
CA PRO A 120 12.68 13.71 2.45
C PRO A 120 12.63 13.50 0.93
N SER A 121 11.68 12.69 0.46
CA SER A 121 11.43 12.45 -0.96
C SER A 121 9.94 12.27 -1.22
N VAL A 122 9.50 12.62 -2.42
CA VAL A 122 8.16 12.35 -2.93
C VAL A 122 8.26 11.48 -4.16
N SER A 123 7.42 10.47 -4.22
CA SER A 123 7.28 9.66 -5.42
C SER A 123 6.03 10.02 -6.18
N PHE A 124 6.13 10.05 -7.50
CA PHE A 124 5.02 10.20 -8.43
C PHE A 124 4.85 8.93 -9.25
N LEU A 125 3.60 8.59 -9.53
CA LEU A 125 3.22 7.44 -10.35
C LEU A 125 2.14 7.84 -11.34
N ARG A 126 2.33 7.47 -12.60
CA ARG A 126 1.24 7.39 -13.57
C ARG A 126 0.52 6.06 -13.35
N ILE A 127 -0.79 6.10 -13.10
CA ILE A 127 -1.59 4.91 -12.75
C ILE A 127 -2.71 4.66 -13.78
N PRO A 128 -2.36 4.32 -15.03
CA PRO A 128 -3.35 3.96 -16.03
C PRO A 128 -4.15 2.73 -15.59
N ARG A 129 -5.42 2.67 -16.00
CA ARG A 129 -6.38 1.62 -15.60
C ARG A 129 -7.25 1.23 -16.77
N ILE A 130 -7.33 -0.07 -17.05
CA ILE A 130 -8.34 -0.60 -17.97
C ILE A 130 -9.71 -0.52 -17.28
N ILE A 131 -10.65 0.15 -17.93
CA ILE A 131 -12.04 0.23 -17.51
C ILE A 131 -12.84 -0.76 -18.33
N TRP A 132 -13.56 -1.65 -17.65
CA TRP A 132 -14.47 -2.59 -18.30
C TRP A 132 -15.88 -2.51 -17.71
N LYS A 133 -16.83 -2.05 -18.53
CA LYS A 133 -18.23 -1.98 -18.14
C LYS A 133 -18.86 -3.38 -18.18
N LYS A 134 -19.29 -3.87 -17.03
CA LYS A 134 -19.97 -5.16 -16.87
C LYS A 134 -21.15 -5.30 -17.85
N GLY A 135 -21.27 -6.49 -18.44
CA GLY A 135 -22.26 -6.84 -19.45
C GLY A 135 -22.07 -6.11 -20.79
N LYS A 136 -20.87 -5.58 -21.07
CA LYS A 136 -20.55 -4.87 -22.31
C LYS A 136 -19.14 -5.24 -22.76
N ILE A 137 -18.97 -6.46 -23.27
CA ILE A 137 -17.68 -7.03 -23.68
C ILE A 137 -16.89 -6.11 -24.63
N ASP A 138 -17.57 -5.41 -25.54
CA ASP A 138 -16.93 -4.51 -26.51
C ASP A 138 -16.50 -3.16 -25.91
N LYS A 139 -16.87 -2.84 -24.65
CA LYS A 139 -16.63 -1.54 -24.00
C LYS A 139 -15.53 -1.59 -22.93
N MET A 140 -14.42 -2.26 -23.25
CA MET A 140 -13.14 -2.01 -22.59
C MET A 140 -12.50 -0.74 -23.16
N ASP A 141 -11.88 0.05 -22.28
CA ASP A 141 -11.17 1.28 -22.63
C ASP A 141 -10.01 1.50 -21.64
N LEU A 142 -9.05 2.35 -22.00
CA LEU A 142 -7.95 2.73 -21.12
C LEU A 142 -8.19 4.12 -20.55
N ASN A 143 -8.34 4.22 -19.23
CA ASN A 143 -8.24 5.50 -18.55
C ASN A 143 -6.79 5.75 -18.21
N THR A 144 -6.19 6.73 -18.87
CA THR A 144 -4.82 7.13 -18.57
C THR A 144 -4.78 8.17 -17.45
N ASP A 145 -5.84 8.95 -17.20
CA ASP A 145 -5.84 10.15 -16.35
C ASP A 145 -5.31 9.98 -14.92
N GLY A 146 -5.40 8.78 -14.36
CA GLY A 146 -4.92 8.47 -13.02
C GLY A 146 -3.44 8.84 -12.77
N ILE A 147 -3.20 9.55 -11.67
CA ILE A 147 -1.87 9.78 -11.10
C ILE A 147 -1.89 9.48 -9.60
N ALA A 148 -0.72 9.26 -9.00
CA ALA A 148 -0.57 9.21 -7.56
C ALA A 148 0.71 9.93 -7.12
N TYR A 149 0.64 10.57 -5.95
CA TYR A 149 1.80 11.02 -5.20
C TYR A 149 1.87 10.26 -3.88
N ALA A 150 3.09 9.94 -3.46
CA ALA A 150 3.37 9.22 -2.23
C ALA A 150 4.55 9.84 -1.48
N GLY A 151 4.43 9.93 -0.15
CA GLY A 151 5.50 10.42 0.71
C GLY A 151 5.50 9.67 2.03
N GLU A 152 6.69 9.30 2.51
CA GLU A 152 6.86 8.68 3.82
C GLU A 152 7.17 9.74 4.87
N ILE A 153 6.31 9.84 5.89
CA ILE A 153 6.48 10.76 7.01
C ILE A 153 7.17 10.08 8.18
N LYS A 154 8.05 10.82 8.86
CA LYS A 154 8.75 10.40 10.08
C LYS A 154 7.85 10.50 11.34
N ALA A 155 6.64 9.98 11.19
CA ALA A 155 5.63 9.90 12.22
C ALA A 155 4.90 8.58 12.08
N LEU A 156 4.68 7.90 13.20
CA LEU A 156 3.87 6.70 13.26
C LEU A 156 2.45 7.07 13.69
N VAL A 157 1.57 7.01 12.70
CA VAL A 157 0.13 7.14 12.88
C VAL A 157 -0.40 5.84 13.46
N THR A 158 -1.29 5.94 14.46
CA THR A 158 -1.74 4.80 15.26
C THR A 158 -2.45 3.71 14.46
N ARG A 159 -3.10 4.08 13.35
CA ARG A 159 -3.90 3.17 12.53
C ARG A 159 -3.89 3.58 11.06
N THR A 160 -3.83 2.58 10.19
CA THR A 160 -4.04 2.78 8.76
C THR A 160 -5.41 3.39 8.53
N THR A 161 -5.45 4.51 7.81
CA THR A 161 -6.67 5.31 7.64
C THR A 161 -6.91 5.58 6.17
N LEU A 162 -8.13 5.33 5.72
CA LEU A 162 -8.57 5.44 4.33
C LEU A 162 -9.38 6.72 4.18
N TYR A 163 -9.07 7.55 3.19
CA TYR A 163 -9.99 8.60 2.75
C TYR A 163 -10.89 8.02 1.66
N GLY A 164 -12.15 7.82 1.99
CA GLY A 164 -13.16 7.18 1.17
C GLY A 164 -14.17 8.17 0.59
N THR A 165 -14.62 7.90 -0.63
CA THR A 165 -15.69 8.62 -1.33
C THR A 165 -16.82 7.63 -1.62
N PRO A 166 -17.86 7.54 -0.77
CA PRO A 166 -19.01 6.70 -1.05
C PRO A 166 -19.87 7.27 -2.20
N PRO A 167 -20.59 6.42 -2.96
CA PRO A 167 -21.46 6.91 -4.02
C PRO A 167 -22.56 7.83 -3.48
N LYS A 168 -22.65 9.05 -4.03
CA LYS A 168 -23.70 10.04 -3.72
C LYS A 168 -23.77 10.48 -2.24
N LYS A 169 -22.70 10.28 -1.47
CA LYS A 169 -22.56 10.79 -0.10
C LYS A 169 -21.27 11.60 0.00
N ASP A 170 -21.16 12.38 1.07
CA ASP A 170 -19.93 13.11 1.35
C ASP A 170 -18.78 12.16 1.68
N PRO A 171 -17.54 12.52 1.31
CA PRO A 171 -16.36 11.74 1.65
C PRO A 171 -16.16 11.64 3.17
N LEU A 172 -15.39 10.64 3.59
CA LEU A 172 -15.08 10.37 4.99
C LEU A 172 -13.70 9.75 5.17
N PHE A 173 -13.19 9.80 6.39
CA PHE A 173 -12.06 8.96 6.81
C PHE A 173 -12.58 7.70 7.49
N ALA A 174 -12.03 6.54 7.15
CA ALA A 174 -12.39 5.26 7.75
C ALA A 174 -11.13 4.50 8.20
N PRO A 175 -11.15 3.82 9.36
CA PRO A 175 -10.05 2.95 9.75
C PRO A 175 -9.97 1.74 8.81
N HIS A 176 -8.74 1.31 8.50
CA HIS A 176 -8.49 0.00 7.92
C HIS A 176 -8.12 -0.99 9.03
N ILE A 177 -8.88 -2.07 9.13
CA ILE A 177 -8.65 -3.13 10.12
C ILE A 177 -7.89 -4.27 9.46
N GLY A 178 -6.75 -4.63 10.04
CA GLY A 178 -5.88 -5.70 9.56
C GLY A 178 -4.84 -5.24 8.52
N PRO A 179 -4.05 -6.18 8.00
CA PRO A 179 -3.07 -5.90 6.96
C PRO A 179 -3.77 -5.61 5.63
N LEU A 180 -3.21 -4.67 4.87
CA LEU A 180 -3.67 -4.38 3.52
C LEU A 180 -3.40 -5.57 2.60
N ASP A 181 -4.41 -6.00 1.84
CA ASP A 181 -4.27 -7.14 0.94
C ASP A 181 -3.48 -6.75 -0.32
N LEU A 182 -2.21 -7.17 -0.37
CA LEU A 182 -1.29 -6.92 -1.48
C LEU A 182 -1.22 -8.09 -2.49
N ALA A 183 -2.21 -9.00 -2.53
CA ALA A 183 -2.25 -10.17 -3.44
C ALA A 183 -1.00 -11.05 -3.34
N GLY A 184 -0.52 -11.27 -2.13
CA GLY A 184 0.67 -12.09 -1.90
C GLY A 184 2.00 -11.38 -2.17
N TYR A 185 2.00 -10.14 -2.66
CA TYR A 185 3.22 -9.33 -2.68
C TYR A 185 3.71 -9.10 -1.24
N LYS A 186 4.97 -9.47 -1.00
CA LYS A 186 5.66 -9.24 0.27
C LYS A 186 6.85 -8.34 -0.01
N PRO A 187 6.92 -7.14 0.60
CA PRO A 187 8.13 -6.33 0.54
C PRO A 187 9.32 -7.15 1.02
N ASP A 188 10.47 -6.95 0.39
CA ASP A 188 11.72 -7.53 0.85
C ASP A 188 11.99 -7.05 2.29
N PRO A 189 12.13 -7.95 3.28
CA PRO A 189 12.41 -7.56 4.66
C PRO A 189 13.79 -6.91 4.83
N GLU A 190 14.72 -7.14 3.90
CA GLU A 190 16.06 -6.54 3.93
C GLU A 190 16.10 -5.14 3.27
N ASP A 191 15.07 -4.77 2.52
CA ASP A 191 14.96 -3.46 1.87
C ASP A 191 14.73 -2.36 2.92
N LYS A 192 15.80 -1.65 3.23
CA LYS A 192 15.84 -0.49 4.14
C LYS A 192 15.52 0.83 3.45
N ALA A 193 15.30 0.84 2.14
CA ALA A 193 14.90 2.06 1.45
C ALA A 193 13.51 2.52 1.93
N PRO A 194 13.25 3.84 1.91
CA PRO A 194 11.91 4.37 2.17
C PRO A 194 10.89 3.69 1.26
N LYS A 195 9.73 3.30 1.82
CA LYS A 195 8.74 2.51 1.09
C LYS A 195 8.06 3.31 -0.02
N ASN A 196 8.06 4.64 0.05
CA ASN A 196 7.64 5.48 -1.06
C ASN A 196 8.58 5.37 -2.28
N GLU A 197 9.85 5.00 -2.12
CA GLU A 197 10.80 4.88 -3.22
C GLU A 197 10.70 3.53 -3.96
N ASN A 198 9.91 2.58 -3.45
CA ASN A 198 9.72 1.28 -4.06
C ASN A 198 8.49 1.29 -5.00
N PRO A 199 8.69 1.33 -6.34
CA PRO A 199 7.58 1.46 -7.29
C PRO A 199 6.63 0.26 -7.27
N ARG A 200 7.16 -0.95 -7.05
CA ARG A 200 6.35 -2.18 -6.99
C ARG A 200 5.45 -2.16 -5.76
N PHE A 201 5.98 -1.78 -4.59
CA PHE A 201 5.19 -1.67 -3.37
C PHE A 201 4.08 -0.63 -3.52
N LEU A 202 4.38 0.57 -4.02
CA LEU A 202 3.36 1.60 -4.23
C LEU A 202 2.28 1.16 -5.22
N TYR A 203 2.66 0.50 -6.32
CA TYR A 203 1.71 -0.02 -7.29
C TYR A 203 0.75 -1.05 -6.66
N GLU A 204 1.26 -1.97 -5.83
CA GLU A 204 0.42 -2.96 -5.15
C GLU A 204 -0.46 -2.36 -4.05
N VAL A 205 0.03 -1.34 -3.32
CA VAL A 205 -0.81 -0.58 -2.37
C VAL A 205 -1.96 0.12 -3.10
N ILE A 206 -1.69 0.83 -4.20
CA ILE A 206 -2.73 1.51 -4.98
C ILE A 206 -3.73 0.50 -5.57
N LYS A 207 -3.27 -0.67 -6.04
CA LYS A 207 -4.18 -1.76 -6.45
C LYS A 207 -5.03 -2.29 -5.28
N ALA A 208 -4.48 -2.35 -4.07
CA ALA A 208 -5.21 -2.78 -2.89
C ALA A 208 -6.36 -1.83 -2.54
N LEU A 209 -6.23 -0.52 -2.81
CA LEU A 209 -7.31 0.45 -2.63
C LEU A 209 -8.55 0.15 -3.50
N ASP A 210 -8.37 -0.50 -4.65
CA ASP A 210 -9.46 -0.89 -5.55
C ASP A 210 -10.13 -2.22 -5.16
N ARG A 211 -9.57 -2.95 -4.19
CA ARG A 211 -10.10 -4.28 -3.82
C ARG A 211 -11.41 -4.15 -3.08
N LYS A 212 -12.26 -5.16 -3.24
CA LYS A 212 -13.56 -5.24 -2.56
C LYS A 212 -13.38 -5.23 -1.04
N THR A 213 -12.40 -5.97 -0.51
CA THR A 213 -12.08 -6.04 0.92
C THR A 213 -11.79 -4.65 1.50
N THR A 214 -10.93 -3.86 0.87
CA THR A 214 -10.59 -2.50 1.32
C THR A 214 -11.78 -1.55 1.20
N ARG A 215 -12.48 -1.54 0.05
CA ARG A 215 -13.65 -0.66 -0.17
C ARG A 215 -14.80 -0.96 0.78
N ASN A 216 -15.01 -2.23 1.13
CA ASN A 216 -16.02 -2.65 2.09
C ASN A 216 -15.77 -2.08 3.49
N GLN A 217 -14.52 -1.83 3.89
CA GLN A 217 -14.22 -1.21 5.20
C GLN A 217 -14.77 0.22 5.26
N VAL A 218 -14.64 0.99 4.17
CA VAL A 218 -15.24 2.33 4.09
C VAL A 218 -16.77 2.25 4.15
N THR A 219 -17.38 1.33 3.40
CA THR A 219 -18.84 1.15 3.42
C THR A 219 -19.33 0.73 4.81
N ARG A 220 -18.66 -0.20 5.48
CA ARG A 220 -19.01 -0.62 6.84
C ARG A 220 -18.87 0.53 7.84
N TYR A 221 -17.81 1.32 7.73
CA TYR A 221 -17.63 2.49 8.59
C TYR A 221 -18.70 3.56 8.39
N ASP A 222 -19.12 3.78 7.15
CA ASP A 222 -20.21 4.70 6.81
C ASP A 222 -21.58 4.20 7.31
N ASP A 223 -21.91 2.92 7.09
CA ASP A 223 -23.26 2.40 7.33
C ASP A 223 -23.47 1.81 8.74
N GLN A 224 -22.46 1.19 9.35
CA GLN A 224 -22.58 0.48 10.64
C GLN A 224 -22.05 1.28 11.83
N TYR A 225 -21.05 2.13 11.61
CA TYR A 225 -20.41 2.92 12.66
C TYR A 225 -20.75 4.41 12.57
N GLU A 226 -21.63 4.78 11.63
CA GLU A 226 -22.13 6.14 11.44
C GLU A 226 -20.99 7.18 11.35
N ARG A 227 -19.83 6.78 10.80
CA ARG A 227 -18.62 7.61 10.66
C ARG A 227 -18.00 8.09 11.99
N HIS A 228 -18.21 7.37 13.08
CA HIS A 228 -17.72 7.77 14.41
C HIS A 228 -16.90 6.71 15.13
N GLY A 229 -16.23 7.13 16.21
CA GLY A 229 -15.60 6.22 17.17
C GLY A 229 -14.15 5.86 16.84
N GLU A 230 -13.55 6.47 15.83
CA GLU A 230 -12.12 6.34 15.54
C GLU A 230 -11.45 7.71 15.68
N PRO A 231 -10.63 7.94 16.74
CA PRO A 231 -10.09 9.26 17.07
C PRO A 231 -9.34 9.94 15.94
N ILE A 232 -8.58 9.19 15.12
CA ILE A 232 -7.87 9.77 13.98
C ILE A 232 -8.84 10.21 12.88
N CYS A 233 -9.86 9.41 12.58
CA CYS A 233 -10.84 9.76 11.55
C CYS A 233 -11.64 10.99 11.98
N ASP A 234 -12.07 11.03 13.24
CA ASP A 234 -12.79 12.15 13.84
C ASP A 234 -11.94 13.44 13.90
N PHE A 235 -10.62 13.31 14.02
CA PHE A 235 -9.69 14.44 13.95
C PHE A 235 -9.54 14.96 12.52
N LEU A 236 -9.20 14.07 11.57
CA LEU A 236 -8.90 14.47 10.19
C LEU A 236 -10.12 15.06 9.48
N ILE A 237 -11.34 14.57 9.76
CA ILE A 237 -12.56 15.09 9.13
C ILE A 237 -12.90 16.53 9.59
N LYS A 238 -12.40 16.96 10.74
CA LYS A 238 -12.62 18.31 11.29
C LYS A 238 -11.65 19.36 10.75
N ASP A 239 -10.59 18.94 10.08
CA ASP A 239 -9.65 19.84 9.43
C ASP A 239 -10.25 20.36 8.11
N GLU A 240 -10.80 21.57 8.15
CA GLU A 240 -11.45 22.20 7.00
C GLU A 240 -10.50 22.43 5.82
N ASP A 241 -9.24 22.76 6.09
CA ASP A 241 -8.24 23.06 5.06
C ASP A 241 -7.77 21.79 4.34
N LEU A 242 -7.61 20.70 5.09
CA LEU A 242 -7.39 19.37 4.55
C LEU A 242 -8.56 18.92 3.69
N MET A 243 -9.78 18.97 4.23
CA MET A 243 -10.98 18.52 3.52
C MET A 243 -11.25 19.33 2.26
N LYS A 244 -11.02 20.64 2.30
CA LYS A 244 -11.09 21.52 1.12
C LYS A 244 -10.09 21.09 0.04
N SER A 245 -8.88 20.69 0.41
CA SER A 245 -7.89 20.20 -0.56
C SER A 245 -8.28 18.85 -1.14
N LEU A 246 -8.68 17.90 -0.29
CA LEU A 246 -9.09 16.57 -0.71
C LEU A 246 -10.34 16.60 -1.60
N SER A 247 -11.22 17.58 -1.44
CA SER A 247 -12.40 17.76 -2.32
C SER A 247 -12.06 18.10 -3.77
N LYS A 248 -10.84 18.58 -4.05
CA LYS A 248 -10.37 18.89 -5.41
C LYS A 248 -9.97 17.65 -6.20
N ILE A 249 -9.68 16.55 -5.50
CA ILE A 249 -9.25 15.27 -6.08
C ILE A 249 -10.45 14.56 -6.71
N LYS A 250 -10.23 13.94 -7.87
CA LYS A 250 -11.24 13.09 -8.51
C LYS A 250 -10.99 11.62 -8.21
N SER A 251 -12.01 10.97 -7.69
CA SER A 251 -12.00 9.56 -7.34
C SER A 251 -12.35 8.67 -8.54
N ALA A 252 -12.27 7.36 -8.34
CA ALA A 252 -12.75 6.36 -9.30
C ALA A 252 -14.25 6.46 -9.60
N ILE A 253 -15.04 7.07 -8.70
CA ILE A 253 -16.47 7.33 -8.93
C ILE A 253 -16.64 8.50 -9.89
N ASP A 254 -15.88 9.59 -9.69
CA ASP A 254 -15.92 10.77 -10.55
C ASP A 254 -15.52 10.44 -12.00
N SER A 255 -14.49 9.61 -12.17
CA SER A 255 -14.03 9.13 -13.47
C SER A 255 -14.95 8.08 -14.10
N LYS A 256 -15.99 7.64 -13.37
CA LYS A 256 -16.93 6.57 -13.75
C LYS A 256 -16.27 5.20 -13.91
N ARG A 257 -15.06 5.02 -13.39
CA ARG A 257 -14.38 3.72 -13.33
C ARG A 257 -15.07 2.78 -12.34
N GLN A 258 -15.61 3.34 -11.26
CA GLN A 258 -16.41 2.65 -10.26
C GLN A 258 -17.75 3.35 -10.12
N THR A 259 -18.84 2.60 -9.92
CA THR A 259 -20.19 3.19 -9.85
C THR A 259 -21.01 2.74 -8.66
N SER A 260 -20.63 1.64 -8.00
CA SER A 260 -21.49 0.94 -7.04
C SER A 260 -20.84 0.71 -5.66
N SER A 261 -19.63 1.20 -5.44
CA SER A 261 -18.87 1.01 -4.21
C SER A 261 -18.06 2.26 -3.92
N SER A 262 -17.70 2.46 -2.66
CA SER A 262 -16.81 3.55 -2.24
C SER A 262 -15.48 3.50 -2.99
N ALA A 263 -15.00 4.65 -3.47
CA ALA A 263 -13.65 4.79 -3.98
C ALA A 263 -12.71 5.28 -2.87
N ILE A 264 -11.42 4.93 -2.93
CA ILE A 264 -10.44 5.31 -1.92
C ILE A 264 -9.32 6.11 -2.61
N PRO A 265 -9.49 7.43 -2.78
CA PRO A 265 -8.47 8.26 -3.42
C PRO A 265 -7.25 8.54 -2.52
N ALA A 266 -7.30 8.33 -1.21
CA ALA A 266 -6.10 8.50 -0.38
C ALA A 266 -6.04 7.52 0.79
N ILE A 267 -4.81 7.28 1.27
CA ILE A 267 -4.52 6.39 2.39
C ILE A 267 -3.35 6.95 3.21
N ILE A 268 -3.44 6.81 4.53
CA ILE A 268 -2.32 6.86 5.46
C ILE A 268 -2.07 5.41 5.88
N LEU A 269 -0.98 4.81 5.42
CA LEU A 269 -0.60 3.44 5.72
C LEU A 269 0.43 3.43 6.85
N THR A 270 0.06 2.83 7.98
CA THR A 270 0.97 2.66 9.12
C THR A 270 2.02 1.60 8.78
N LEU A 271 3.31 1.96 8.88
CA LEU A 271 4.45 1.05 8.73
C LEU A 271 5.03 0.71 10.11
N MET A 272 6.21 0.10 10.18
CA MET A 272 6.80 -0.31 11.47
C MET A 272 7.24 0.88 12.35
N SER A 273 7.82 1.92 11.75
CA SER A 273 8.39 3.09 12.46
C SER A 273 8.01 4.44 11.85
N THR A 274 7.28 4.42 10.74
CA THR A 274 6.90 5.56 9.91
C THR A 274 5.49 5.35 9.38
N SER A 275 4.97 6.33 8.64
CA SER A 275 3.70 6.19 7.93
C SER A 275 3.87 6.62 6.48
N LEU A 276 3.23 5.91 5.57
CA LEU A 276 3.23 6.23 4.16
C LEU A 276 1.91 6.88 3.78
N VAL A 277 1.97 8.09 3.26
CA VAL A 277 0.79 8.82 2.76
C VAL A 277 0.75 8.69 1.24
N ILE A 278 -0.39 8.31 0.69
CA ILE A 278 -0.61 8.20 -0.76
C ILE A 278 -1.90 8.94 -1.10
N VAL A 279 -1.85 9.76 -2.16
CA VAL A 279 -3.01 10.42 -2.76
C VAL A 279 -3.05 10.11 -4.25
N CYS A 280 -4.21 9.68 -4.73
CA CYS A 280 -4.49 9.35 -6.12
C CYS A 280 -5.52 10.33 -6.68
N ASP A 281 -5.29 10.82 -7.90
CA ASP A 281 -6.23 11.69 -8.61
C ASP A 281 -6.49 11.15 -10.02
N GLU A 282 -7.76 10.98 -10.37
CA GLU A 282 -8.23 10.57 -11.70
C GLU A 282 -8.81 11.73 -12.53
N ASN A 283 -8.48 12.97 -12.18
CA ASN A 283 -8.89 14.16 -12.93
C ASN A 283 -8.17 14.22 -14.29
N SER A 284 -8.88 14.63 -15.34
CA SER A 284 -8.30 14.79 -16.69
C SER A 284 -7.66 16.16 -16.92
N ARG A 285 -7.87 17.10 -15.99
CA ARG A 285 -7.36 18.48 -16.10
C ARG A 285 -5.88 18.57 -15.74
N SER A 286 -5.20 19.59 -16.24
CA SER A 286 -3.79 19.82 -15.94
C SER A 286 -3.54 20.08 -14.46
N GLN A 287 -4.47 20.71 -13.73
CA GLN A 287 -4.31 21.03 -12.30
C GLN A 287 -4.27 19.80 -11.38
N LYS A 288 -4.42 18.59 -11.91
CA LYS A 288 -4.43 17.35 -11.13
C LYS A 288 -3.12 17.14 -10.38
N TYR A 289 -1.98 17.56 -10.95
CA TYR A 289 -0.69 17.36 -10.32
C TYR A 289 -0.59 18.22 -9.05
N GLU A 290 -0.95 19.49 -9.15
CA GLU A 290 -0.96 20.45 -8.05
C GLU A 290 -1.99 20.09 -6.98
N ASN A 291 -3.20 19.70 -7.40
CA ASN A 291 -4.25 19.29 -6.47
C ASN A 291 -3.84 18.04 -5.68
N ALA A 292 -3.34 17.01 -6.37
CA ALA A 292 -2.90 15.76 -5.75
C ALA A 292 -1.74 16.00 -4.79
N PHE A 293 -0.80 16.86 -5.16
CA PHE A 293 0.34 17.19 -4.30
C PHE A 293 -0.07 18.05 -3.09
N GLU A 294 -0.93 19.06 -3.27
CA GLU A 294 -1.49 19.85 -2.15
C GLU A 294 -2.21 18.95 -1.14
N ALA A 295 -3.03 18.02 -1.64
CA ALA A 295 -3.71 17.04 -0.82
C ALA A 295 -2.74 16.11 -0.08
N LEU A 296 -1.66 15.66 -0.74
CA LEU A 296 -0.62 14.85 -0.09
C LEU A 296 0.02 15.62 1.07
N ILE A 297 0.47 16.87 0.84
CA ILE A 297 1.12 17.68 1.87
C ILE A 297 0.20 17.92 3.05
N LYS A 298 -1.05 18.33 2.80
CA LYS A 298 -1.99 18.61 3.90
C LYS A 298 -2.34 17.36 4.67
N LEU A 299 -2.53 16.23 3.99
CA LEU A 299 -2.79 14.96 4.67
C LEU A 299 -1.59 14.52 5.50
N ALA A 300 -0.37 14.71 4.99
CA ALA A 300 0.86 14.47 5.73
C ALA A 300 0.99 15.39 6.95
N ALA A 301 0.72 16.70 6.80
CA ALA A 301 0.77 17.68 7.89
C ALA A 301 -0.26 17.33 8.98
N ALA A 302 -1.52 17.11 8.60
CA ALA A 302 -2.56 16.71 9.54
C ALA A 302 -2.20 15.39 10.25
N SER A 303 -1.57 14.44 9.55
CA SER A 303 -1.09 13.19 10.14
C SER A 303 -0.11 13.41 11.30
N TYR A 304 0.75 14.43 11.24
CA TYR A 304 1.67 14.78 12.34
C TYR A 304 0.96 15.33 13.58
N GLU A 305 -0.22 15.91 13.39
CA GLU A 305 -1.01 16.56 14.44
C GLU A 305 -2.06 15.62 15.05
N THR A 306 -2.25 14.43 14.46
CA THR A 306 -3.26 13.49 14.95
C THR A 306 -2.96 13.03 16.39
N PRO A 307 -4.00 12.73 17.19
CA PRO A 307 -3.81 12.22 18.54
C PRO A 307 -2.95 10.95 18.57
N ASN A 308 -2.07 10.83 19.57
CA ASN A 308 -1.24 9.64 19.82
C ASN A 308 -0.19 9.30 18.74
N VAL A 309 0.17 10.25 17.88
CA VAL A 309 1.30 10.09 16.95
C VAL A 309 2.61 9.95 17.72
N LYS A 310 3.39 8.93 17.37
CA LYS A 310 4.77 8.79 17.85
C LYS A 310 5.73 9.32 16.79
N LYS A 311 6.59 10.26 17.15
CA LYS A 311 7.67 10.72 16.26
C LYS A 311 8.76 9.65 16.20
N THR A 312 9.36 9.43 15.03
CA THR A 312 10.35 8.34 14.83
C THR A 312 11.48 8.36 15.86
N ASP A 313 11.99 9.55 16.21
CA ASP A 313 13.04 9.71 17.23
C ASP A 313 12.62 9.16 18.62
N GLN A 314 11.33 9.23 18.97
CA GLN A 314 10.80 8.68 20.23
C GLN A 314 10.66 7.15 20.17
N ILE A 315 10.40 6.59 18.99
CA ILE A 315 10.28 5.14 18.77
C ILE A 315 11.66 4.50 18.83
N GLU A 316 12.65 5.08 18.15
CA GLU A 316 14.05 4.63 18.17
C GLU A 316 14.66 4.76 19.57
N SER A 317 14.36 5.85 20.28
CA SER A 317 14.82 6.04 21.68
C SER A 317 14.20 5.01 22.64
N GLN A 318 12.93 4.63 22.45
CA GLN A 318 12.29 3.57 23.25
C GLN A 318 12.86 2.19 22.93
N ALA A 319 13.10 1.87 21.64
CA ALA A 319 13.74 0.62 21.24
C ALA A 319 15.19 0.52 21.72
N ALA A 320 15.96 1.62 21.64
CA ALA A 320 17.31 1.72 22.15
C ALA A 320 17.36 1.61 23.68
N ALA A 321 16.43 2.24 24.40
CA ALA A 321 16.33 2.13 25.87
C ALA A 321 15.97 0.70 26.31
N MET A 322 15.09 0.00 25.58
CA MET A 322 14.78 -1.41 25.84
C MET A 322 15.98 -2.34 25.52
N THR A 323 16.76 -2.02 24.49
CA THR A 323 17.96 -2.78 24.12
C THR A 323 19.12 -2.53 25.09
N GLN A 324 19.28 -1.30 25.60
CA GLN A 324 20.25 -0.98 26.65
C GLN A 324 19.85 -1.59 28.00
N ALA A 325 18.56 -1.64 28.34
CA ALA A 325 18.06 -2.36 29.51
C ALA A 325 18.24 -3.89 29.39
N ALA A 326 18.24 -4.43 28.16
CA ALA A 326 18.53 -5.84 27.90
C ALA A 326 20.04 -6.15 27.90
N GLN A 327 20.89 -5.22 27.45
CA GLN A 327 22.36 -5.39 27.46
C GLN A 327 22.98 -5.08 28.83
N ALA A 328 22.42 -4.18 29.62
CA ALA A 328 22.84 -3.91 31.00
C ALA A 328 22.49 -5.07 31.98
N ASN A 329 21.69 -6.05 31.53
CA ASN A 329 21.26 -7.22 32.30
C ASN A 329 21.92 -8.54 31.85
N THR A 330 23.10 -8.49 31.21
CA THR A 330 23.89 -9.70 30.92
C THR A 330 24.95 -9.94 31.99
N PRO A 331 24.93 -11.08 32.72
CA PRO A 331 26.06 -11.51 33.53
C PRO A 331 27.21 -11.99 32.62
N PRO A 332 28.47 -11.75 33.00
CA PRO A 332 29.61 -12.25 32.26
C PRO A 332 29.75 -13.76 32.50
N GLY A 333 29.69 -14.54 31.41
CA GLY A 333 30.17 -15.92 31.41
C GLY A 333 29.13 -16.98 31.05
N GLN A 334 28.96 -17.22 29.76
CA GLN A 334 28.92 -18.57 29.21
C GLN A 334 29.24 -18.50 27.71
N GLY A 335 30.51 -18.68 27.39
CA GLY A 335 30.98 -18.88 26.03
C GLY A 335 30.57 -20.26 25.53
N ILE A 336 29.97 -20.29 24.34
CA ILE A 336 29.95 -21.47 23.49
C ILE A 336 31.29 -21.47 22.73
N GLY A 337 32.00 -22.60 22.81
CA GLY A 337 33.43 -22.73 22.55
C GLY A 337 33.90 -22.32 21.15
N SER A 338 34.95 -21.51 21.12
CA SER A 338 35.91 -21.45 20.00
C SER A 338 37.19 -22.17 20.44
N MET A 339 37.65 -23.10 19.61
CA MET A 339 38.94 -23.78 19.80
C MET A 339 40.09 -22.81 19.51
N THR A 340 41.04 -22.68 20.43
CA THR A 340 42.49 -22.53 20.16
C THR A 340 43.29 -22.64 21.47
N PRO A 341 44.57 -23.11 21.45
CA PRO A 341 45.23 -23.62 22.67
C PRO A 341 46.26 -22.67 23.32
N GLN A 342 46.44 -22.91 24.63
CA GLN A 342 47.67 -22.84 25.45
C GLN A 342 48.21 -21.50 26.02
N GLY A 343 48.32 -21.43 27.37
CA GLY A 343 49.47 -20.81 28.06
C GLY A 343 49.26 -20.05 29.39
N GLY A 344 49.29 -20.73 30.55
CA GLY A 344 49.98 -20.31 31.80
C GLY A 344 49.30 -19.36 32.85
N PRO A 345 49.66 -19.43 34.17
CA PRO A 345 48.74 -19.10 35.29
C PRO A 345 49.23 -18.04 36.33
N SER A 346 48.29 -17.54 37.17
CA SER A 346 48.42 -17.03 38.59
C SER A 346 47.50 -15.81 38.84
N SER A 347 46.86 -15.52 39.98
CA SER A 347 46.61 -16.19 41.27
C SER A 347 45.65 -15.30 42.13
N ALA A 348 44.70 -15.94 42.85
CA ALA A 348 44.04 -15.53 44.12
C ALA A 348 43.07 -14.30 44.20
N PRO A 349 42.26 -14.14 45.28
CA PRO A 349 41.35 -15.09 45.95
C PRO A 349 39.91 -14.53 46.20
N SER A 350 38.92 -15.42 46.40
CA SER A 350 37.51 -15.11 46.75
C SER A 350 37.26 -14.84 48.25
N PRO A 351 36.14 -14.17 48.62
CA PRO A 351 35.23 -14.73 49.64
C PRO A 351 33.73 -14.35 49.37
N PRO A 352 32.75 -14.67 50.26
CA PRO A 352 32.08 -15.96 50.50
C PRO A 352 30.56 -15.92 50.15
N PRO A 353 29.78 -17.02 50.32
CA PRO A 353 28.51 -17.24 49.62
C PRO A 353 27.28 -16.86 50.48
N GLN A 354 26.25 -16.29 49.85
CA GLN A 354 24.89 -16.28 50.43
C GLN A 354 23.82 -16.59 49.37
N SER A 355 23.00 -17.55 49.77
CA SER A 355 21.89 -18.21 49.11
C SER A 355 20.68 -17.32 48.89
N SER A 356 20.05 -17.43 47.72
CA SER A 356 18.63 -17.75 47.50
C SER A 356 18.20 -17.22 46.12
N GLY A 357 18.19 -18.09 45.11
CA GLY A 357 17.69 -17.74 43.79
C GLY A 357 16.15 -17.72 43.77
N PRO A 358 15.50 -16.69 43.20
CA PRO A 358 14.14 -16.82 42.71
C PRO A 358 14.17 -17.53 41.35
N GLN A 359 13.37 -18.58 41.22
CA GLN A 359 13.06 -19.23 39.95
C GLN A 359 12.53 -18.21 38.93
N LEU A 360 13.00 -18.33 37.68
CA LEU A 360 12.37 -17.68 36.53
C LEU A 360 10.88 -18.06 36.51
N PRO A 361 9.93 -17.12 36.44
CA PRO A 361 8.55 -17.46 36.15
C PRO A 361 8.54 -18.02 34.72
N VAL A 362 8.24 -19.30 34.59
CA VAL A 362 7.85 -19.90 33.31
C VAL A 362 6.42 -19.47 33.10
N TRP A 363 6.20 -18.56 32.15
CA TRP A 363 4.86 -18.05 31.88
C TRP A 363 4.06 -19.17 31.26
N THR A 364 2.94 -19.50 31.88
CA THR A 364 1.99 -20.43 31.27
C THR A 364 1.25 -19.73 30.14
N GLU A 365 0.70 -20.51 29.21
CA GLU A 365 -0.06 -19.99 28.06
C GLU A 365 -1.24 -19.10 28.50
N GLU A 366 -1.77 -19.34 29.71
CA GLU A 366 -2.81 -18.55 30.36
C GLU A 366 -2.32 -17.17 30.85
N GLU A 367 -1.09 -17.06 31.38
CA GLU A 367 -0.49 -15.78 31.78
C GLU A 367 -0.11 -14.92 30.57
N LEU A 368 0.29 -15.56 29.46
CA LEU A 368 0.55 -14.90 28.18
C LEU A 368 -0.74 -14.35 27.54
N ALA A 369 -1.86 -15.06 27.70
CA ALA A 369 -3.18 -14.59 27.28
C ALA A 369 -3.69 -13.43 28.15
N GLU A 370 -3.43 -13.43 29.47
CA GLU A 370 -3.77 -12.32 30.37
C GLU A 370 -2.94 -11.05 30.07
N GLU A 371 -1.65 -11.21 29.76
CA GLU A 371 -0.78 -10.09 29.43
C GLU A 371 -1.11 -9.49 28.04
N ALA A 372 -1.53 -10.31 27.08
CA ALA A 372 -2.11 -9.85 25.82
C ALA A 372 -3.42 -9.07 26.03
N LYS A 373 -4.22 -9.49 27.02
CA LYS A 373 -5.44 -8.77 27.46
C LYS A 373 -5.11 -7.44 28.15
N LYS A 374 -4.02 -7.37 28.92
CA LYS A 374 -3.51 -6.13 29.55
C LYS A 374 -2.93 -5.14 28.54
N ARG A 375 -2.24 -5.61 27.50
CA ARG A 375 -1.72 -4.76 26.41
C ARG A 375 -2.80 -4.37 25.40
N GLY A 376 -3.96 -5.03 25.43
CA GLY A 376 -5.15 -4.76 24.62
C GLY A 376 -6.37 -4.27 25.42
N GLY A 377 -6.19 -3.46 26.47
CA GLY A 377 -7.30 -2.82 27.19
C GLY A 377 -7.94 -1.65 26.40
N PRO A 378 -9.26 -1.40 26.53
CA PRO A 378 -10.11 -0.98 25.43
C PRO A 378 -10.21 0.53 25.25
N ALA A 379 -10.00 0.99 24.01
CA ALA A 379 -10.59 2.22 23.50
C ALA A 379 -11.16 1.97 22.09
N THR A 380 -12.04 0.96 21.98
CA THR A 380 -13.10 0.86 20.96
C THR A 380 -13.98 -0.33 21.35
N ASN A 381 -15.26 -0.10 21.60
CA ASN A 381 -16.30 -1.12 21.74
C ASN A 381 -16.63 -1.74 20.38
N LEU A 382 -15.60 -2.23 19.67
CA LEU A 382 -15.75 -2.86 18.37
C LEU A 382 -15.47 -4.35 18.54
N PRO A 383 -16.48 -5.22 18.36
CA PRO A 383 -16.26 -6.67 18.43
C PRO A 383 -15.25 -7.09 17.34
N VAL A 384 -14.30 -7.93 17.73
CA VAL A 384 -13.40 -8.63 16.81
C VAL A 384 -14.15 -9.86 16.28
N TRP A 385 -14.33 -9.94 14.96
CA TRP A 385 -15.14 -10.98 14.31
C TRP A 385 -14.27 -12.12 13.78
N THR A 386 -14.79 -13.34 13.84
CA THR A 386 -14.12 -14.56 13.36
C THR A 386 -14.40 -14.81 11.87
N GLU A 387 -13.57 -15.63 11.22
CA GLU A 387 -13.69 -15.93 9.77
C GLU A 387 -15.06 -16.51 9.38
N ASP A 388 -15.77 -17.15 10.32
CA ASP A 388 -17.09 -17.76 10.08
C ASP A 388 -18.19 -16.69 9.86
N GLU A 389 -18.13 -15.56 10.56
CA GLU A 389 -19.09 -14.45 10.37
C GLU A 389 -18.87 -13.71 9.05
N LEU A 390 -17.63 -13.77 8.51
CA LEU A 390 -17.27 -13.27 7.17
C LEU A 390 -17.82 -14.16 6.04
N ALA A 391 -18.09 -15.44 6.31
CA ALA A 391 -18.61 -16.37 5.33
C ALA A 391 -20.14 -16.30 5.18
N GLU A 392 -20.88 -16.00 6.25
CA GLU A 392 -22.35 -15.94 6.19
C GLU A 392 -22.89 -14.72 5.43
N GLU A 393 -22.18 -13.59 5.41
CA GLU A 393 -22.53 -12.42 4.58
C GLU A 393 -22.17 -12.57 3.08
N SER A 394 -21.64 -13.74 2.68
CA SER A 394 -21.20 -13.99 1.29
C SER A 394 -22.25 -14.64 0.37
N LYS A 395 -23.49 -14.82 0.84
CA LYS A 395 -24.65 -15.15 0.00
C LYS A 395 -25.41 -13.89 -0.40
#